data_AF-A0A433P4R6-F1
#
_entry.id   AF-A0A433P4R6-F1
#
_cell.length_a   1.000
_cell.length_b   1.000
_cell.length_c   1.000
_cell.angle_alpha   90.00
_cell.angle_beta   90.00
_cell.angle_gamma   90.00
#
_symmetry.space_group_name_H-M   'P 1'
#
loop_
_entity.id
_entity.type
_entity.pdbx_description
1 polymer ?
#
loop_
_entity_poly.entity_id
_entity_poly.type
_entity_poly.pdbx_seq_one_letter_code
_entity_poly.pdbx_strand_id
1 'polypeptide(L)'
;MSHHPLPLPPDPSHDSPQHQPPAVTAIAAASPLSQKNKRKKKKPTGPARAESSTSNTSVDTLKSLCPVPGCKEKIGIMSILCEWCNTKYCMAHRLPESHSPKCTDRARAQTAASFRQESMHFITQQQRDPVATNARTFSVEKSKEELRHRLREKIKDARGGQTQRGGKKA
;
A
#
# COMPACT_ATOMS: atom_id res chain seq x y z
N MET A 1 -8.23 -68.75 4.48
CA MET A 1 -7.39 -67.54 4.66
C MET A 1 -7.96 -66.48 3.74
N SER A 2 -8.93 -65.71 4.25
CA SER A 2 -9.67 -64.72 3.46
C SER A 2 -9.09 -63.34 3.78
N HIS A 3 -8.33 -62.77 2.85
CA HIS A 3 -7.77 -61.42 2.98
C HIS A 3 -8.80 -60.41 2.44
N HIS A 4 -9.35 -59.59 3.33
CA HIS A 4 -10.13 -58.42 2.95
C HIS A 4 -9.19 -57.25 2.62
N PRO A 5 -9.38 -56.55 1.48
CA PRO A 5 -8.63 -55.33 1.19
C PRO A 5 -9.15 -54.15 2.04
N LEU A 6 -8.21 -53.37 2.58
CA LEU A 6 -8.47 -52.13 3.32
C LEU A 6 -8.98 -51.02 2.38
N PRO A 7 -9.91 -50.16 2.83
CA PRO A 7 -10.36 -49.01 2.07
C PRO A 7 -9.27 -47.93 2.01
N LEU A 8 -9.08 -47.36 0.81
CA LEU A 8 -8.18 -46.24 0.57
C LEU A 8 -8.76 -44.93 1.14
N PRO A 9 -7.91 -43.98 1.58
CA PRO A 9 -8.35 -42.67 2.04
C PRO A 9 -8.89 -41.81 0.86
N PRO A 10 -9.83 -40.89 1.11
CA PRO A 10 -10.33 -39.98 0.10
C PRO A 10 -9.27 -38.94 -0.29
N ASP A 11 -9.20 -38.66 -1.59
CA ASP A 11 -8.36 -37.63 -2.20
C ASP A 11 -8.57 -36.25 -1.55
N PRO A 12 -7.50 -35.50 -1.24
CA PRO A 12 -7.61 -34.11 -0.83
C PRO A 12 -8.00 -33.26 -2.05
N SER A 13 -9.29 -32.98 -2.14
CA SER A 13 -9.89 -31.97 -2.99
C SER A 13 -9.06 -30.68 -2.98
N HIS A 14 -8.57 -30.31 -4.16
CA HIS A 14 -7.95 -29.03 -4.45
C HIS A 14 -9.02 -27.92 -4.38
N ASP A 15 -9.38 -27.48 -3.18
CA ASP A 15 -10.16 -26.25 -2.99
C ASP A 15 -9.20 -25.06 -3.02
N SER A 16 -8.93 -24.58 -4.24
CA SER A 16 -8.30 -23.28 -4.42
C SER A 16 -9.35 -22.20 -4.16
N PRO A 17 -9.21 -21.36 -3.13
CA PRO A 17 -10.11 -20.23 -2.97
C PRO A 17 -9.93 -19.30 -4.17
N GLN A 18 -10.97 -19.19 -4.99
CA GLN A 18 -11.08 -18.16 -6.00
C GLN A 18 -11.00 -16.81 -5.30
N HIS A 19 -9.84 -16.17 -5.42
CA HIS A 19 -9.65 -14.79 -5.04
C HIS A 19 -10.45 -13.93 -6.03
N GLN A 20 -11.73 -13.70 -5.72
CA GLN A 20 -12.52 -12.72 -6.45
C GLN A 20 -11.93 -11.33 -6.15
N PRO A 21 -11.53 -10.55 -7.18
CA PRO A 21 -11.18 -9.16 -6.95
C PRO A 21 -12.42 -8.41 -6.43
N PRO A 22 -12.28 -7.50 -5.46
CA PRO A 22 -13.41 -6.72 -4.98
C PRO A 22 -14.00 -5.92 -6.15
N ALA A 23 -15.33 -5.99 -6.27
CA ALA A 23 -16.10 -5.19 -7.20
C ALA A 23 -15.70 -3.71 -7.07
N VAL A 24 -15.16 -3.17 -8.16
CA VAL A 24 -14.87 -1.74 -8.30
C VAL A 24 -16.18 -0.96 -8.34
N THR A 25 -16.67 -0.57 -7.16
CA THR A 25 -17.71 0.47 -7.06
C THR A 25 -17.11 1.77 -7.56
N ALA A 26 -17.69 2.28 -8.65
CA ALA A 26 -17.41 3.58 -9.22
C ALA A 26 -17.60 4.68 -8.15
N ILE A 27 -16.51 5.20 -7.62
CA ILE A 27 -16.54 6.46 -6.88
C ILE A 27 -16.43 7.60 -7.88
N ALA A 28 -17.55 8.30 -8.02
CA ALA A 28 -17.70 9.52 -8.78
C ALA A 28 -16.61 10.52 -8.42
N ALA A 29 -15.92 11.00 -9.45
CA ALA A 29 -15.00 12.12 -9.37
C ALA A 29 -15.80 13.41 -9.09
N ALA A 30 -15.84 13.81 -7.82
CA ALA A 30 -16.20 15.17 -7.43
C ALA A 30 -14.91 15.93 -7.12
N SER A 31 -14.41 16.66 -8.11
CA SER A 31 -13.34 17.65 -7.97
C SER A 31 -13.85 18.88 -7.21
N PRO A 32 -13.27 19.30 -6.07
CA PRO A 32 -13.49 20.65 -5.59
C PRO A 32 -12.53 21.63 -6.29
N LEU A 33 -13.12 22.58 -7.02
CA LEU A 33 -12.44 23.76 -7.57
C LEU A 33 -11.63 24.46 -6.47
N SER A 34 -10.34 24.60 -6.71
CA SER A 34 -9.41 25.35 -5.87
C SER A 34 -9.68 26.85 -5.98
N GLN A 35 -10.21 27.44 -4.90
CA GLN A 35 -10.27 28.89 -4.74
C GLN A 35 -8.89 29.44 -4.36
N LYS A 36 -8.45 30.37 -5.20
CA LYS A 36 -7.13 31.02 -5.22
C LYS A 36 -7.03 32.09 -4.14
N ASN A 37 -6.57 31.75 -2.94
CA ASN A 37 -6.25 32.72 -1.89
C ASN A 37 -4.76 33.13 -1.95
N LYS A 38 -4.50 34.34 -2.47
CA LYS A 38 -3.23 35.06 -2.36
C LYS A 38 -2.93 35.38 -0.89
N ARG A 39 -1.92 34.75 -0.29
CA ARG A 39 -1.38 35.16 1.01
C ARG A 39 0.04 35.72 0.88
N LYS A 40 0.21 36.91 1.47
CA LYS A 40 1.39 37.76 1.55
C LYS A 40 2.62 37.02 2.09
N LYS A 41 3.74 37.21 1.40
CA LYS A 41 5.11 36.85 1.75
C LYS A 41 5.53 37.55 3.05
N LYS A 42 5.74 36.80 4.14
CA LYS A 42 6.48 37.23 5.34
C LYS A 42 7.81 36.46 5.39
N LYS A 43 8.91 37.20 5.60
CA LYS A 43 10.31 36.72 5.64
C LYS A 43 10.56 35.79 6.85
N PRO A 44 11.56 34.89 6.77
CA PRO A 44 11.99 34.10 7.92
C PRO A 44 13.03 34.85 8.75
N THR A 45 12.87 34.80 10.07
CA THR A 45 13.90 35.13 11.06
C THR A 45 13.88 34.01 12.09
N GLY A 46 14.98 33.24 12.17
CA GLY A 46 15.34 32.53 13.41
C GLY A 46 15.76 33.56 14.48
N PRO A 47 16.06 33.17 15.74
CA PRO A 47 16.92 32.01 16.07
C PRO A 47 16.51 31.23 17.35
N ALA A 48 17.41 30.31 17.75
CA ALA A 48 17.74 29.91 19.13
C ALA A 48 16.98 28.75 19.81
N ARG A 49 17.64 27.59 19.72
CA ARG A 49 17.98 26.66 20.81
C ARG A 49 17.81 27.22 22.24
N ALA A 50 16.94 26.60 23.02
CA ALA A 50 16.95 26.54 24.49
C ALA A 50 16.14 25.28 24.87
N GLU A 51 16.83 24.20 25.25
CA GLU A 51 17.11 23.79 26.63
C GLU A 51 16.03 22.88 27.21
N SER A 52 16.54 21.74 27.66
CA SER A 52 15.85 20.62 28.27
C SER A 52 14.98 21.08 29.43
N SER A 53 13.67 20.88 29.32
CA SER A 53 12.77 20.97 30.48
C SER A 53 12.47 19.56 30.94
N THR A 54 13.37 19.05 31.79
CA THR A 54 13.19 17.85 32.60
C THR A 54 12.06 18.13 33.60
N SER A 55 10.81 17.89 33.22
CA SER A 55 9.67 17.99 34.12
C SER A 55 9.52 16.69 34.92
N ASN A 56 10.11 16.72 36.12
CA ASN A 56 9.83 15.95 37.33
C ASN A 56 8.79 14.82 37.20
N THR A 57 9.29 13.59 37.15
CA THR A 57 8.53 12.37 37.39
C THR A 57 8.19 12.24 38.86
N SER A 58 7.01 12.72 39.27
CA SER A 58 6.35 12.24 40.48
C SER A 58 5.90 10.80 40.24
N VAL A 59 6.71 9.86 40.73
CA VAL A 59 6.42 8.42 40.80
C VAL A 59 5.37 8.17 41.89
N ASP A 60 4.16 8.65 41.66
CA ASP A 60 2.98 8.09 42.30
C ASP A 60 2.79 6.69 41.73
N THR A 61 3.13 5.68 42.54
CA THR A 61 2.88 4.27 42.26
C THR A 61 1.38 3.99 42.41
N LEU A 62 0.55 4.77 41.71
CA LEU A 62 -0.85 4.44 41.51
C LEU A 62 -0.86 3.35 40.45
N LYS A 63 -1.14 2.13 40.91
CA LYS A 63 -1.52 0.99 40.08
C LYS A 63 -2.75 1.41 39.28
N SER A 64 -2.53 2.13 38.18
CA SER A 64 -3.60 2.65 37.35
C SER A 64 -4.28 1.46 36.68
N LEU A 65 -5.60 1.43 36.72
CA LEU A 65 -6.37 0.42 36.00
C LEU A 65 -6.54 0.88 34.56
N CYS A 66 -6.75 -0.07 33.66
CA CYS A 66 -7.12 0.25 32.28
C CYS A 66 -8.34 1.19 32.25
N PRO A 67 -8.29 2.33 31.54
CA PRO A 67 -9.39 3.29 31.50
C PRO A 67 -10.57 2.83 30.62
N VAL A 68 -10.51 1.63 30.04
CA VAL A 68 -11.64 1.05 29.30
C VAL A 68 -12.72 0.58 30.28
N PRO A 69 -13.99 0.96 30.08
CA PRO A 69 -15.08 0.57 30.97
C PRO A 69 -15.20 -0.96 31.03
N GLY A 70 -15.21 -1.51 32.25
CA GLY A 70 -15.29 -2.96 32.47
C GLY A 70 -13.94 -3.69 32.49
N CYS A 71 -12.83 -3.02 32.12
CA CYS A 71 -11.51 -3.60 32.26
C CYS A 71 -10.96 -3.37 33.69
N LYS A 72 -10.51 -4.45 34.33
CA LYS A 72 -9.91 -4.41 35.69
C LYS A 72 -8.42 -4.72 35.68
N GLU A 73 -7.80 -4.72 34.49
CA GLU A 73 -6.39 -5.04 34.32
C GLU A 73 -5.52 -3.87 34.82
N LYS A 74 -4.44 -4.19 35.53
CA LYS A 74 -3.50 -3.20 36.08
C LYS A 74 -2.53 -2.77 34.98
N ILE A 75 -2.48 -1.47 34.71
CA ILE A 75 -1.48 -0.83 33.87
C ILE A 75 -0.16 -0.83 34.65
N GLY A 76 0.66 -1.84 34.38
CA GLY A 76 2.02 -1.93 34.90
C GLY A 76 3.05 -1.34 33.93
N ILE A 77 4.27 -1.89 34.00
CA ILE A 77 5.39 -1.55 33.11
C ILE A 77 5.03 -1.86 31.65
N MET A 78 4.25 -2.92 31.42
CA MET A 78 3.84 -3.39 30.08
C MET A 78 2.65 -2.60 29.50
N SER A 79 2.53 -1.31 29.80
CA SER A 79 1.47 -0.48 29.25
C SER A 79 1.89 0.19 27.94
N ILE A 80 0.92 0.35 27.03
CA ILE A 80 1.14 1.03 25.76
C ILE A 80 0.35 2.33 25.75
N LEU A 81 1.02 3.41 25.34
CA LEU A 81 0.40 4.71 25.13
C LEU A 81 -0.20 4.74 23.73
N CYS A 82 -1.49 5.05 23.64
CA CYS A 82 -2.18 5.21 22.37
C CYS A 82 -1.74 6.52 21.69
N GLU A 83 -1.32 6.47 20.43
CA GLU A 83 -0.82 7.62 19.67
C GLU A 83 -1.89 8.67 19.35
N TRP A 84 -3.18 8.30 19.41
CA TRP A 84 -4.28 9.20 19.01
C TRP A 84 -4.95 9.92 20.18
N CYS A 85 -4.97 9.30 21.38
CA CYS A 85 -5.56 9.89 22.59
C CYS A 85 -4.58 10.03 23.76
N ASN A 86 -3.32 9.65 23.56
CA ASN A 86 -2.20 9.77 24.51
C ASN A 86 -2.49 9.16 25.89
N THR A 87 -3.35 8.15 25.93
CA THR A 87 -3.74 7.45 27.16
C THR A 87 -3.07 6.07 27.21
N LYS A 88 -2.64 5.64 28.40
CA LYS A 88 -2.05 4.32 28.61
C LYS A 88 -3.15 3.26 28.74
N TYR A 89 -2.97 2.15 28.06
CA TYR A 89 -3.86 1.00 28.09
C TYR A 89 -3.11 -0.28 28.44
N CYS A 90 -3.85 -1.29 28.91
CA CYS A 90 -3.31 -2.64 29.10
C CYS A 90 -3.06 -3.34 27.76
N MET A 91 -2.45 -4.53 27.79
CA MET A 91 -2.12 -5.29 26.59
C MET A 91 -3.35 -5.70 25.79
N ALA A 92 -4.46 -6.02 26.43
CA ALA A 92 -5.71 -6.36 25.75
C ALA A 92 -6.31 -5.16 25.00
N HIS A 93 -6.16 -3.94 25.55
CA HIS A 93 -6.78 -2.73 25.01
C HIS A 93 -5.81 -1.79 24.27
N ARG A 94 -4.62 -2.29 23.90
CA ARG A 94 -3.57 -1.51 23.24
C ARG A 94 -3.96 -1.01 21.84
N LEU A 95 -4.88 -1.70 21.17
CA LEU A 95 -5.28 -1.39 19.81
C LEU A 95 -6.38 -0.30 19.80
N PRO A 96 -6.42 0.59 18.79
CA PRO A 96 -7.45 1.62 18.68
C PRO A 96 -8.88 1.05 18.72
N GLU A 97 -9.07 -0.07 18.02
CA GLU A 97 -10.34 -0.81 17.91
C GLU A 97 -10.89 -1.29 19.26
N SER A 98 -10.02 -1.45 20.25
CA SER A 98 -10.37 -2.05 21.54
C SER A 98 -10.73 -1.04 22.62
N HIS A 99 -10.42 0.26 22.45
CA HIS A 99 -10.66 1.25 23.49
C HIS A 99 -11.46 2.50 23.05
N SER A 100 -11.51 2.85 21.76
CA SER A 100 -12.32 4.00 21.32
C SER A 100 -12.61 4.00 19.83
N PRO A 101 -13.87 4.22 19.41
CA PRO A 101 -14.21 4.38 17.99
C PRO A 101 -13.51 5.59 17.35
N LYS A 102 -13.28 6.66 18.12
CA LYS A 102 -12.56 7.84 17.62
C LYS A 102 -11.09 7.54 17.32
N CYS A 103 -10.47 6.64 18.08
CA CYS A 103 -9.10 6.21 17.83
C CYS A 103 -9.04 5.29 16.60
N THR A 104 -10.03 4.41 16.43
CA THR A 104 -10.22 3.63 15.20
C THR A 104 -10.28 4.51 13.96
N ASP A 105 -11.15 5.52 13.96
CA ASP A 105 -11.33 6.38 12.79
C ASP A 105 -10.05 7.14 12.44
N ARG A 106 -9.34 7.63 13.45
CA ARG A 106 -8.04 8.32 13.28
C ARG A 106 -6.98 7.37 12.74
N ALA A 107 -6.85 6.18 13.29
CA ALA A 107 -5.91 5.16 12.84
C ALA A 107 -6.16 4.79 11.37
N ARG A 108 -7.42 4.53 11.01
CA ARG A 108 -7.81 4.20 9.63
C ARG A 108 -7.55 5.37 8.67
N ALA A 109 -7.88 6.59 9.08
CA ALA A 109 -7.61 7.78 8.28
C ALA A 109 -6.11 7.99 8.05
N GLN A 110 -5.28 7.78 9.06
CA GLN A 110 -3.82 7.88 8.96
C GLN A 110 -3.24 6.82 8.02
N THR A 111 -3.66 5.55 8.16
CA THR A 111 -3.23 4.48 7.26
C THR A 111 -3.65 4.75 5.81
N ALA A 112 -4.90 5.18 5.60
CA ALA A 112 -5.40 5.54 4.27
C ALA A 112 -4.64 6.73 3.66
N ALA A 113 -4.31 7.75 4.46
CA ALA A 113 -3.53 8.89 4.02
C ALA A 113 -2.10 8.48 3.63
N SER A 114 -1.46 7.63 4.44
CA SER A 114 -0.11 7.13 4.18
C SER A 114 -0.08 6.30 2.91
N PHE A 115 -1.02 5.37 2.74
CA PHE A 115 -1.16 4.58 1.53
C PHE A 115 -1.37 5.45 0.28
N ARG A 116 -2.18 6.51 0.36
CA ARG A 116 -2.36 7.46 -0.75
C ARG A 116 -1.07 8.19 -1.09
N GLN A 117 -0.30 8.60 -0.10
CA GLN A 117 0.97 9.30 -0.32
C GLN A 117 2.02 8.36 -0.92
N GLU A 118 2.15 7.15 -0.39
CA GLU A 118 3.09 6.14 -0.87
C GLU A 118 2.75 5.67 -2.28
N SER A 119 1.47 5.39 -2.55
CA SER A 119 1.01 5.02 -3.89
C SER A 119 1.24 6.15 -4.91
N MET A 120 0.98 7.40 -4.54
CA MET A 120 1.28 8.56 -5.40
C MET A 120 2.78 8.71 -5.67
N HIS A 121 3.63 8.49 -4.66
CA HIS A 121 5.07 8.52 -4.84
C HIS A 121 5.54 7.44 -5.83
N PHE A 122 5.05 6.21 -5.66
CA PHE A 122 5.39 5.09 -6.53
C PHE A 122 4.96 5.33 -7.98
N ILE A 123 3.71 5.77 -8.21
CA ILE A 123 3.21 6.10 -9.54
C ILE A 123 4.04 7.23 -10.17
N THR A 124 4.34 8.28 -9.40
CA THR A 124 5.14 9.42 -9.91
C THR A 124 6.56 8.98 -10.29
N GLN A 125 7.17 8.09 -9.51
CA GLN A 125 8.48 7.54 -9.81
C GLN A 125 8.45 6.71 -11.08
N GLN A 126 7.43 5.87 -11.25
CA GLN A 126 7.27 5.05 -12.45
C GLN A 126 7.05 5.90 -13.71
N GLN A 127 6.32 7.02 -13.62
CA GLN A 127 6.15 7.93 -14.76
C GLN A 127 7.44 8.64 -15.21
N ARG A 128 8.48 8.66 -14.36
CA ARG A 128 9.79 9.25 -14.68
C ARG A 128 10.72 8.26 -15.38
N ASP A 129 10.47 6.96 -15.28
CA ASP A 129 11.24 5.96 -15.97
C ASP A 129 10.85 5.96 -17.46
N PRO A 130 11.75 6.33 -18.39
CA PRO A 130 11.44 6.42 -19.82
C PRO A 130 11.10 5.06 -20.45
N VAL A 131 11.44 3.95 -19.79
CA VAL A 131 11.14 2.59 -20.24
C VAL A 131 9.76 2.13 -19.78
N ALA A 132 9.17 2.79 -18.77
CA ALA A 132 7.88 2.40 -18.24
C ALA A 132 6.73 2.72 -19.21
N THR A 133 5.73 1.85 -19.26
CA THR A 133 4.55 1.99 -20.12
C THR A 133 3.66 3.16 -19.73
N ASN A 134 3.78 3.66 -18.50
CA ASN A 134 3.12 4.86 -18.00
C ASN A 134 4.04 6.09 -17.98
N ALA A 135 5.21 6.05 -18.64
CA ALA A 135 6.09 7.21 -18.74
C ALA A 135 5.37 8.39 -19.38
N ARG A 136 5.63 9.61 -18.89
CA ARG A 136 5.07 10.84 -19.50
C ARG A 136 5.46 11.04 -20.97
N THR A 137 6.60 10.48 -21.36
CA THR A 137 7.15 10.55 -22.71
C THR A 137 6.69 9.40 -23.60
N PHE A 138 5.96 8.42 -23.06
CA PHE A 138 5.45 7.30 -23.83
C PHE A 138 4.33 7.78 -24.76
N SER A 139 4.53 7.63 -26.07
CA SER A 139 3.53 7.92 -27.10
C SER A 139 3.11 6.63 -27.79
N VAL A 140 1.81 6.32 -27.70
CA VAL A 140 1.21 5.12 -28.29
C VAL A 140 1.41 5.09 -29.81
N GLU A 141 1.25 6.23 -30.49
CA GLU A 141 1.38 6.30 -31.95
C GLU A 141 2.81 6.00 -32.40
N LYS A 142 3.81 6.57 -31.71
CA LYS A 142 5.23 6.33 -32.00
C LYS A 142 5.63 4.88 -31.74
N SER A 143 5.17 4.31 -30.62
CA SER A 143 5.39 2.89 -30.29
C SER A 143 4.76 1.95 -31.33
N LYS A 144 3.55 2.26 -31.79
CA LYS A 144 2.84 1.49 -32.82
C LYS A 144 3.54 1.58 -34.18
N GLU A 145 4.04 2.75 -34.56
CA GLU A 145 4.82 2.94 -35.78
C GLU A 145 6.12 2.13 -35.76
N GLU A 146 6.86 2.19 -34.64
CA GLU A 146 8.07 1.39 -34.45
C GLU A 146 7.79 -0.12 -34.55
N LEU A 147 6.69 -0.59 -33.95
CA LEU A 147 6.25 -1.98 -34.05
C LEU A 147 5.96 -2.38 -35.51
N ARG A 148 5.26 -1.52 -36.25
CA ARG A 148 4.94 -1.73 -37.67
C ARG A 148 6.20 -1.75 -38.54
N HIS A 149 7.15 -0.86 -38.28
CA HIS A 149 8.44 -0.83 -38.97
C HIS A 149 9.21 -2.13 -38.74
N ARG A 150 9.34 -2.56 -37.47
CA ARG A 150 10.02 -3.81 -37.11
C ARG A 150 9.35 -5.04 -37.71
N LEU A 151 8.02 -5.05 -37.81
CA LEU A 151 7.29 -6.13 -38.49
C LEU A 151 7.58 -6.16 -40.00
N ARG A 152 7.62 -4.99 -40.65
CA ARG A 152 7.92 -4.87 -42.08
C ARG A 152 9.31 -5.39 -42.42
N GLU A 153 10.32 -5.03 -41.61
CA GLU A 153 11.69 -5.53 -41.79
C GLU A 153 11.76 -7.05 -41.63
N LYS A 154 11.12 -7.61 -40.59
CA LYS A 154 11.05 -9.07 -40.43
C LYS A 154 10.39 -9.79 -41.60
N ILE A 155 9.34 -9.22 -42.20
CA ILE A 155 8.69 -9.78 -43.39
C ILE A 155 9.63 -9.73 -44.60
N LYS A 156 10.38 -8.64 -44.76
CA LYS A 156 11.37 -8.47 -45.83
C LYS A 156 12.51 -9.49 -45.70
N ASP A 157 13.05 -9.66 -44.51
CA ASP A 157 14.11 -10.63 -44.22
C ASP A 157 13.63 -12.07 -44.45
N ALA A 158 12.42 -12.41 -43.99
CA ALA A 158 11.82 -13.72 -44.20
C ALA A 158 11.60 -14.02 -45.69
N ARG A 159 11.20 -13.02 -46.48
CA ARG A 159 11.07 -13.13 -47.95
C ARG A 159 12.42 -13.20 -48.66
N GLY A 160 13.43 -12.47 -48.20
CA GLY A 160 14.79 -12.49 -48.76
C GLY A 160 15.59 -13.77 -48.43
N GLY A 161 15.30 -14.42 -47.31
CA GLY A 161 15.93 -15.69 -46.91
C GLY A 161 15.35 -16.93 -47.61
N GLN A 162 14.13 -16.85 -48.16
CA GLN A 162 13.50 -17.97 -48.89
C GLN A 162 14.08 -18.20 -50.28
N THR A 163 14.55 -17.15 -50.97
CA THR A 163 15.12 -17.28 -52.33
C THR A 163 16.50 -17.95 -52.35
N GLN A 164 17.21 -18.01 -51.22
CA GLN A 164 18.52 -18.68 -51.15
C GLN A 164 18.47 -20.14 -50.66
N ARG A 165 17.36 -20.59 -50.06
CA ARG A 165 17.22 -21.96 -49.51
C ARG A 165 16.54 -22.96 -50.45
N GLY A 166 15.91 -22.52 -51.53
CA GLY A 166 15.29 -23.39 -52.54
C GLY A 166 16.21 -23.87 -53.67
N GLY A 167 17.48 -23.43 -53.68
CA GLY A 167 18.42 -23.69 -54.77
C GLY A 167 19.67 -24.46 -54.35
N LYS A 168 19.52 -25.63 -53.71
CA LYS A 168 20.65 -26.56 -53.54
C LYS A 168 20.22 -28.02 -53.76
N LYS A 169 20.32 -28.41 -55.03
CA LYS A 169 20.69 -29.72 -55.59
C LYS A 169 19.86 -30.96 -55.23
N ALA A 170 19.21 -31.52 -56.26
CA ALA A 170 19.43 -32.90 -56.72
C ALA A 170 19.15 -32.93 -58.23
#